data_AF-A0A1Q3HN73-F1
#
_entry.id   AF-A0A1Q3HN73-F1
#
_cell.length_a   1.000
_cell.length_b   1.000
_cell.length_c   1.000
_cell.angle_alpha   90.00
_cell.angle_beta   90.00
_cell.angle_gamma   90.00
#
_symmetry.space_group_name_H-M   'P 1'
#
loop_
_entity.id
_entity.type
_entity.pdbx_description
1 polymer ?
#
loop_
_entity_poly.entity_id
_entity_poly.type
_entity_poly.pdbx_seq_one_letter_code
_entity_poly.pdbx_strand_id
1 'polypeptide(L)'
;MAQPAGFDRDIGYLMPFLDRVTTAADALPDATAREELKRLMADEKARWARIQELLGGAEGRGTPAPAAASPRAPSSAPGLARSRADEVNREQPRRAGLTVGSLKRQS
;
A
#
# COMPACT_ATOMS: atom_id res chain seq x y z
N MET A 1 -15.90 -19.92 10.82
CA MET A 1 -14.95 -18.94 10.25
C MET A 1 -14.53 -19.47 8.89
N ALA A 2 -14.73 -18.73 7.81
CA ALA A 2 -14.46 -19.22 6.47
C ALA A 2 -12.95 -19.47 6.34
N GLN A 3 -12.57 -20.73 6.09
CA GLN A 3 -11.18 -21.07 5.78
C GLN A 3 -10.76 -20.29 4.53
N PRO A 4 -9.65 -19.52 4.56
CA PRO A 4 -9.12 -18.82 3.39
C PRO A 4 -8.42 -19.79 2.41
N ALA A 5 -8.98 -20.98 2.19
CA ALA A 5 -8.34 -22.08 1.45
C ALA A 5 -7.99 -21.76 -0.02
N GLY A 6 -8.56 -20.69 -0.58
CA GLY A 6 -8.15 -20.16 -1.88
C GLY A 6 -6.87 -19.32 -1.84
N PHE A 7 -6.64 -18.59 -0.75
CA PHE A 7 -5.59 -17.59 -0.66
C PHE A 7 -4.19 -18.23 -0.55
N ASP A 8 -4.07 -19.36 0.15
CA ASP A 8 -2.81 -20.13 0.20
C ASP A 8 -2.39 -20.63 -1.19
N ARG A 9 -3.36 -21.04 -2.02
CA ARG A 9 -3.11 -21.45 -3.39
C ARG A 9 -2.58 -20.28 -4.23
N ASP A 10 -3.20 -19.10 -4.09
CA ASP A 10 -2.79 -17.91 -4.84
C ASP A 10 -1.42 -17.40 -4.41
N ILE A 11 -1.11 -17.43 -3.10
CA ILE A 11 0.25 -17.14 -2.58
C ILE A 11 1.26 -18.14 -3.15
N GLY A 12 0.89 -19.41 -3.27
CA GLY A 12 1.70 -20.44 -3.92
C GLY A 12 2.07 -20.12 -5.38
N TYR A 13 1.21 -19.40 -6.12
CA TYR A 13 1.51 -18.93 -7.48
C TYR A 13 2.28 -17.60 -7.52
N LEU A 14 2.07 -16.75 -6.51
CA LEU A 14 2.70 -15.44 -6.43
C LEU A 14 4.21 -15.54 -6.21
N MET A 15 4.68 -16.41 -5.32
CA MET A 15 6.12 -16.52 -5.03
C MET A 15 6.95 -16.89 -6.27
N PRO A 16 6.59 -17.93 -7.05
CA PRO A 16 7.25 -18.22 -8.32
C PRO A 16 7.17 -17.08 -9.34
N PHE A 17 6.09 -16.30 -9.32
CA PHE A 17 5.97 -15.12 -10.18
C PHE A 17 6.99 -14.04 -9.81
N LEU A 18 7.14 -13.71 -8.51
CA LEU A 18 8.13 -12.75 -8.04
C LEU A 18 9.57 -13.21 -8.35
N ASP A 19 9.83 -14.52 -8.30
CA ASP A 19 11.11 -15.10 -8.72
C ASP A 19 11.36 -14.94 -10.22
N ARG A 20 10.34 -15.14 -11.06
CA ARG A 20 10.45 -14.88 -12.51
C ARG A 20 10.71 -13.40 -12.81
N VAL A 21 10.10 -12.48 -12.08
CA VAL A 21 10.36 -11.04 -12.23
C VAL A 21 11.80 -10.70 -11.83
N THR A 22 12.31 -11.30 -10.75
CA THR A 22 13.71 -11.15 -10.33
C THR A 22 14.68 -11.69 -11.38
N THR A 23 14.36 -12.84 -11.98
CA THR A 23 15.14 -13.43 -13.08
C THR A 23 15.11 -12.55 -14.33
N ALA A 24 13.95 -11.97 -14.66
CA ALA A 24 13.82 -11.02 -15.77
C ALA A 24 14.60 -9.72 -15.51
N ALA A 25 14.76 -9.32 -14.25
CA ALA A 25 15.57 -8.16 -13.89
C ALA A 25 17.04 -8.33 -14.31
N ASP A 26 17.59 -9.55 -14.25
CA ASP A 26 18.98 -9.81 -14.66
C ASP A 26 19.21 -9.56 -16.16
N ALA A 27 18.16 -9.65 -16.98
CA ALA A 27 18.23 -9.34 -18.41
C ALA A 27 18.15 -7.83 -18.71
N LEU A 28 17.91 -6.97 -17.72
CA LEU A 28 17.88 -5.51 -17.93
C LEU A 28 19.28 -4.97 -18.28
N PRO A 29 19.41 -4.10 -19.29
CA PRO A 29 20.68 -3.49 -19.67
C PRO A 29 21.17 -2.45 -18.66
N ASP A 30 20.26 -1.77 -17.96
CA ASP A 30 20.59 -0.79 -16.93
C ASP A 30 20.82 -1.46 -15.57
N ALA A 31 22.02 -1.27 -15.03
CA ALA A 31 22.41 -1.78 -13.72
C ALA A 31 21.62 -1.13 -12.58
N THR A 32 21.26 0.15 -12.70
CA THR A 32 20.51 0.86 -11.64
C THR A 32 19.09 0.34 -11.54
N ALA A 33 18.40 0.22 -12.68
CA ALA A 33 17.08 -0.39 -12.73
C ALA A 33 17.07 -1.84 -12.25
N ARG A 34 18.13 -2.62 -12.53
CA ARG A 34 18.25 -4.00 -12.06
C ARG A 34 18.31 -4.07 -10.53
N GLU A 35 19.18 -3.29 -9.91
CA GLU A 35 19.34 -3.29 -8.45
C GLU A 35 18.07 -2.78 -7.76
N GLU A 36 17.44 -1.73 -8.30
CA GLU A 36 16.18 -1.23 -7.75
C GLU A 36 15.07 -2.27 -7.87
N LEU A 37 14.96 -2.95 -9.01
CA LEU A 37 13.95 -4.00 -9.20
C LEU A 37 14.18 -5.20 -8.26
N LYS A 38 15.44 -5.59 -8.03
CA LYS A 38 15.79 -6.63 -7.04
C LYS A 38 15.37 -6.24 -5.64
N ARG A 39 15.62 -4.99 -5.24
CA ARG A 39 15.21 -4.45 -3.95
C ARG A 39 13.69 -4.45 -3.80
N LEU A 40 12.97 -3.96 -4.80
CA LEU A 40 11.51 -3.96 -4.81
C LEU A 40 10.94 -5.38 -4.71
N MET A 41 11.52 -6.36 -5.41
CA MET A 41 11.09 -7.76 -5.31
C MET A 41 11.38 -8.38 -3.93
N ALA A 42 12.49 -8.01 -3.29
CA ALA A 42 12.80 -8.46 -1.93
C ALA A 42 11.80 -7.89 -0.90
N ASP A 43 11.51 -6.59 -0.98
CA ASP A 43 10.54 -5.92 -0.11
C ASP A 43 9.13 -6.48 -0.31
N GLU A 44 8.74 -6.78 -1.55
CA GLU A 44 7.43 -7.33 -1.86
C GLU A 44 7.26 -8.76 -1.32
N LYS A 45 8.29 -9.61 -1.43
CA LYS A 45 8.29 -10.94 -0.80
C LYS A 45 8.11 -10.85 0.72
N ALA A 46 8.82 -9.92 1.37
CA ALA A 46 8.68 -9.70 2.81
C ALA A 46 7.28 -9.21 3.19
N ARG A 47 6.70 -8.31 2.38
CA ARG A 47 5.32 -7.83 2.55
C ARG A 47 4.31 -8.97 2.47
N TRP A 48 4.44 -9.84 1.48
CA TRP A 48 3.54 -10.99 1.32
C TRP A 48 3.70 -12.03 2.40
N ALA A 49 4.93 -12.30 2.87
CA ALA A 49 5.14 -13.15 4.04
C ALA A 49 4.40 -12.61 5.27
N ARG A 50 4.47 -11.29 5.51
CA ARG A 50 3.74 -10.66 6.62
C ARG A 50 2.22 -10.76 6.46
N ILE A 51 1.70 -10.58 5.24
CA ILE A 51 0.28 -10.76 4.96
C ILE A 51 -0.14 -12.21 5.25
N GLN A 52 0.66 -13.20 4.86
CA GLN A 52 0.40 -14.60 5.12
C GLN A 52 0.35 -14.90 6.61
N GLU A 53 1.28 -14.36 7.40
CA GLU A 53 1.26 -14.49 8.87
C GLU A 53 -0.04 -13.92 9.47
N LEU A 54 -0.43 -12.71 9.05
CA LEU A 54 -1.65 -12.05 9.54
C LEU A 54 -2.91 -12.83 9.16
N LEU A 55 -2.97 -13.37 7.94
CA LEU A 55 -4.08 -14.22 7.49
C LEU A 55 -4.10 -15.57 8.21
N GLY A 56 -2.92 -16.11 8.58
CA GLY A 56 -2.76 -17.32 9.38
C GLY A 56 -3.11 -17.15 10.86
N GLY A 57 -3.60 -15.97 11.28
CA GLY A 57 -4.02 -15.71 12.65
C GLY A 57 -2.89 -15.32 13.59
N ALA A 58 -1.72 -14.92 13.08
CA ALA A 58 -0.72 -14.27 13.91
C ALA A 58 -1.29 -12.94 14.42
N GLU A 59 -1.70 -12.91 15.69
CA GLU A 59 -2.04 -11.67 16.36
C GLU A 59 -0.85 -10.73 16.25
N GLY A 60 -1.10 -9.52 15.74
CA GLY A 60 -0.09 -8.51 15.44
C GLY A 60 0.78 -8.19 16.64
N ARG A 61 1.82 -9.00 16.88
CA ARG A 61 2.90 -8.67 17.80
C ARG A 61 3.71 -7.60 17.08
N GLY A 62 3.55 -6.38 17.57
CA GLY A 62 3.93 -5.14 16.91
C GLY A 62 5.35 -5.16 16.36
N THR A 63 5.46 -4.90 15.07
CA THR A 63 6.66 -4.30 14.50
C THR A 63 6.75 -2.87 15.01
N PRO A 64 7.80 -2.48 15.77
CA PRO A 64 8.01 -1.09 16.11
C PRO A 64 8.24 -0.31 14.81
N ALA A 65 7.47 0.77 14.62
CA ALA A 65 7.76 1.78 13.63
C ALA A 65 9.23 2.23 13.80
N PRO A 66 9.99 2.48 12.73
CA PRO A 66 11.36 2.94 12.86
C PRO A 66 11.38 4.24 13.67
N ALA A 67 11.97 4.15 14.86
CA ALA A 67 12.14 5.26 15.78
C ALA A 67 13.01 6.33 15.11
N ALA A 68 12.40 7.46 14.78
CA ALA A 68 13.13 8.70 14.59
C ALA A 68 13.89 9.03 15.89
N ALA A 69 15.15 9.36 15.74
CA ALA A 69 16.12 9.47 16.81
C ALA A 69 15.77 10.50 17.90
N SER A 70 15.79 10.02 19.14
CA SER A 70 16.37 10.64 20.34
C SER A 70 15.69 11.83 21.05
N PRO A 71 15.93 11.96 22.39
CA PRO A 71 14.93 12.40 23.35
C PRO A 71 15.30 13.70 24.09
N ARG A 72 14.32 14.56 24.42
CA ARG A 72 14.45 15.48 25.57
C ARG A 72 13.09 16.01 26.08
N ALA A 73 12.70 15.49 27.25
CA ALA A 73 11.98 16.04 28.41
C ALA A 73 10.81 17.06 28.28
N PRO A 74 9.84 17.03 29.23
CA PRO A 74 8.53 17.67 29.12
C PRO A 74 8.52 19.10 29.67
N SER A 75 7.71 20.01 29.10
CA SER A 75 7.37 21.27 29.76
C SER A 75 5.99 21.78 29.37
N SER A 76 5.29 22.25 30.40
CA SER A 76 3.90 22.69 30.51
C SER A 76 3.38 23.69 29.47
N ALA A 77 2.07 23.60 29.22
CA ALA A 77 1.22 24.52 28.44
C ALA A 77 1.22 25.98 29.01
N PRO A 78 0.66 27.02 28.34
CA PRO A 78 -0.75 27.10 27.89
C PRO A 78 -0.99 27.81 26.53
N GLY A 79 -2.20 27.64 25.99
CA GLY A 79 -2.59 28.15 24.68
C GLY A 79 -3.15 29.57 24.66
N LEU A 80 -3.26 30.14 23.45
CA LEU A 80 -4.50 30.66 22.84
C LEU A 80 -4.22 31.38 21.50
N ALA A 81 -5.15 31.14 20.57
CA ALA A 81 -5.65 32.07 19.55
C ALA A 81 -4.89 32.31 18.21
N ARG A 82 -5.41 31.61 17.19
CA ARG A 82 -5.95 32.09 15.89
C ARG A 82 -5.08 33.05 15.04
N SER A 83 -4.79 32.64 13.79
CA SER A 83 -5.58 33.06 12.59
C SER A 83 -5.04 32.48 11.27
N ARG A 84 -5.96 31.95 10.46
CA ARG A 84 -6.04 31.95 8.98
C ARG A 84 -4.83 31.48 8.13
N ALA A 85 -5.02 30.32 7.49
CA ALA A 85 -5.07 30.17 6.02
C ALA A 85 -5.74 28.80 5.73
N ASP A 86 -7.03 28.81 5.34
CA ASP A 86 -7.50 28.48 3.97
C ASP A 86 -7.72 26.96 3.81
N GLU A 87 -8.86 26.40 4.22
CA GLU A 87 -10.15 26.37 3.50
C GLU A 87 -10.06 25.99 2.01
N VAL A 88 -9.43 24.85 1.67
CA VAL A 88 -9.74 24.17 0.40
C VAL A 88 -9.73 22.66 0.57
N ASN A 89 -10.87 22.10 1.00
CA ASN A 89 -11.54 20.96 0.34
C ASN A 89 -12.65 20.44 1.28
N ARG A 90 -13.66 21.29 1.47
CA ARG A 90 -14.94 20.93 2.10
C ARG A 90 -15.60 19.87 1.22
N GLU A 91 -16.05 18.81 1.88
CA GLU A 91 -16.94 17.74 1.43
C GLU A 91 -17.75 18.10 0.16
N GLN A 92 -17.53 17.40 -0.95
CA GLN A 92 -18.43 17.51 -2.10
C GLN A 92 -19.68 16.64 -1.85
N PRO A 93 -20.88 17.23 -1.82
CA PRO A 93 -22.11 16.47 -1.77
C PRO A 93 -22.32 15.73 -3.09
N ARG A 94 -22.65 14.43 -2.99
CA ARG A 94 -23.02 13.56 -4.10
C ARG A 94 -24.14 14.20 -4.93
N ARG A 95 -23.81 14.72 -6.12
CA ARG A 95 -24.80 15.00 -7.16
C ARG A 95 -25.05 13.74 -7.96
N ALA A 96 -26.19 13.11 -7.68
CA ALA A 96 -26.85 12.21 -8.61
C ALA A 96 -27.28 13.00 -9.86
N GLY A 97 -27.03 12.44 -11.05
CA GLY A 97 -27.55 12.97 -12.30
C GLY A 97 -26.56 12.92 -13.46
N LEU A 98 -26.11 11.71 -13.84
CA LEU A 98 -25.43 11.49 -15.12
C LEU A 98 -26.28 10.49 -15.95
N THR A 99 -27.38 10.95 -16.52
CA THR A 99 -28.10 10.18 -17.55
C THR A 99 -27.59 10.59 -18.92
N VAL A 100 -26.81 9.69 -19.51
CA VAL A 100 -26.22 9.80 -20.84
C VAL A 100 -27.34 9.75 -21.89
N GLY A 101 -27.35 10.73 -22.80
CA GLY A 101 -28.34 10.83 -23.88
C GLY A 101 -28.29 9.64 -24.84
N SER A 102 -29.46 9.19 -25.29
CA SER A 102 -29.63 8.05 -26.17
C SER A 102 -28.93 8.24 -27.52
N LEU A 103 -28.07 7.28 -27.89
CA LEU A 103 -27.40 7.23 -29.17
C LEU A 103 -28.41 6.94 -30.30
N LYS A 104 -28.60 7.90 -31.20
CA LYS A 104 -29.44 7.80 -32.40
C LYS A 104 -28.82 6.77 -33.37
N ARG A 105 -29.49 5.63 -33.59
CA ARG A 105 -29.12 4.68 -34.64
C ARG A 105 -29.70 5.16 -35.97
N GLN A 106 -28.84 5.43 -36.94
CA GLN A 106 -29.19 5.75 -38.32
C GLN A 106 -29.79 4.51 -39.00
N SER A 107 -30.80 4.72 -39.84
CA SER A 107 -31.26 3.81 -40.89
C SER A 107 -31.55 4.67 -42.11
#